data_AF-A0M129-F1
#
_entry.id   AF-A0M129-F1
#
_cell.length_a   1.000
_cell.length_b   1.000
_cell.length_c   1.000
_cell.angle_alpha   90.00
_cell.angle_beta   90.00
_cell.angle_gamma   90.00
#
_symmetry.space_group_name_H-M   'P 1'
#
loop_
_entity.id
_entity.type
_entity.pdbx_description
1 polymer ?
#
loop_
_entity_poly.entity_id
_entity_poly.type
_entity_poly.pdbx_seq_one_letter_code
_entity_poly.pdbx_strand_id
1 'polypeptide(L)'
;MLTVTPSFSILTLNQIKMKTKVNEISIKYQGNFKISQAPKISSSVNAAELLYNTWNKDQIGLQETFKVVLLNNANKVKGIFEVSTGGITGTLVDLRILFAVILKSLSCSVILAHYVK
;
A
#
# COMPACT_ATOMS: atom_id res chain seq x y z
N MET A 1 -72.77 11.08 31.35
CA MET A 1 -72.40 9.98 30.43
C MET A 1 -70.90 10.13 30.18
N LEU A 2 -70.06 9.49 31.02
CA LEU A 2 -69.30 8.26 30.71
C LEU A 2 -68.30 8.53 29.55
N THR A 3 -66.97 8.45 29.67
CA THR A 3 -66.14 7.48 30.40
C THR A 3 -64.72 8.02 30.64
N VAL A 4 -64.08 7.55 31.72
CA VAL A 4 -62.63 7.62 31.97
C VAL A 4 -61.98 6.45 31.22
N THR A 5 -60.90 6.68 30.46
CA THR A 5 -60.03 5.61 29.95
C THR A 5 -58.61 5.82 30.48
N PRO A 6 -57.98 4.83 31.14
CA PRO A 6 -56.65 4.99 31.71
C PRO A 6 -55.58 4.85 30.63
N SER A 7 -54.62 5.76 30.64
CA SER A 7 -53.41 5.68 29.81
C SER A 7 -52.47 4.60 30.37
N PHE A 8 -52.45 3.42 29.76
CA PHE A 8 -51.34 2.49 29.92
C PHE A 8 -50.34 2.72 28.79
N SER A 9 -49.34 3.56 29.01
CA SER A 9 -48.17 3.62 28.12
C SER A 9 -47.23 2.47 28.48
N ILE A 10 -47.28 1.42 27.66
CA ILE A 10 -46.32 0.31 27.68
C ILE A 10 -44.90 0.88 27.62
N LEU A 11 -44.11 0.57 28.64
CA LEU A 11 -42.65 0.68 28.65
C LEU A 11 -42.10 -0.20 27.52
N THR A 12 -41.95 0.34 26.31
CA THR A 12 -41.23 -0.36 25.25
C THR A 12 -39.73 -0.12 25.45
N LEU A 13 -39.08 -1.18 25.93
CA LEU A 13 -37.64 -1.44 25.99
C LEU A 13 -36.74 -0.38 25.36
N ASN A 14 -35.87 0.18 26.22
CA ASN A 14 -34.48 0.53 25.92
C ASN A 14 -34.05 0.17 24.49
N GLN A 15 -34.04 1.16 23.59
CA GLN A 15 -33.21 1.05 22.40
C GLN A 15 -31.76 1.00 22.85
N ILE A 16 -31.20 -0.22 22.93
CA ILE A 16 -29.77 -0.45 23.08
C ILE A 16 -29.11 0.14 21.84
N LYS A 17 -28.73 1.41 21.94
CA LYS A 17 -28.00 2.14 20.90
C LYS A 17 -26.57 1.62 20.94
N MET A 18 -26.31 0.54 20.20
CA MET A 18 -24.97 -0.01 20.02
C MET A 18 -24.07 1.08 19.42
N LYS A 19 -23.27 1.74 20.25
CA LYS A 19 -22.16 2.59 19.83
C LYS A 19 -20.96 1.71 19.51
N THR A 20 -20.95 1.08 18.34
CA THR A 20 -19.72 0.51 17.79
C THR A 20 -18.89 1.65 17.20
N LYS A 21 -17.98 2.21 18.01
CA LYS A 21 -17.01 3.21 17.56
C LYS A 21 -15.87 2.49 16.85
N VAL A 22 -15.91 2.47 15.53
CA VAL A 22 -14.81 1.97 14.68
C VAL A 22 -13.93 3.14 14.24
N ASN A 23 -12.67 2.84 13.90
CA ASN A 23 -11.76 3.85 13.36
C ASN A 23 -12.10 4.14 11.89
N GLU A 24 -12.24 5.42 11.54
CA GLU A 24 -12.27 5.85 10.15
C GLU A 24 -10.84 5.90 9.60
N ILE A 25 -10.64 5.44 8.36
CA ILE A 25 -9.35 5.46 7.69
C ILE A 25 -9.45 6.40 6.48
N SER A 26 -8.60 7.43 6.43
CA SER A 26 -8.46 8.33 5.28
C SER A 26 -7.10 8.11 4.62
N ILE A 27 -7.09 7.92 3.29
CA ILE A 27 -5.87 7.69 2.51
C ILE A 27 -5.57 8.94 1.69
N LYS A 28 -4.41 9.57 1.94
CA LYS A 28 -3.93 10.72 1.16
C LYS A 28 -2.64 10.36 0.42
N TYR A 29 -2.61 10.64 -0.87
CA TYR A 29 -1.42 10.58 -1.73
C TYR A 29 -1.06 12.00 -2.20
N GLN A 30 0.21 12.40 -2.05
CA GLN A 30 0.73 13.69 -2.54
C GLN A 30 2.01 13.41 -3.33
N GLY A 31 1.92 13.44 -4.66
CA GLY A 31 3.06 13.28 -5.55
C GLY A 31 3.58 14.65 -5.99
N ASN A 32 4.74 15.08 -5.48
CA ASN A 32 5.36 16.37 -5.84
C ASN A 32 6.28 16.29 -7.06
N PHE A 33 6.32 15.15 -7.75
CA PHE A 33 7.25 14.88 -8.84
C PHE A 33 6.56 14.99 -10.22
N LYS A 34 7.24 15.63 -11.17
CA LYS A 34 6.78 15.74 -12.56
C LYS A 34 6.90 14.40 -13.27
N ILE A 35 5.83 13.60 -13.24
CA ILE A 35 5.77 12.28 -13.90
C ILE A 35 6.07 12.34 -15.41
N SER A 36 5.93 13.51 -16.04
CA SER A 36 6.31 13.71 -17.45
C SER A 36 7.80 13.45 -17.70
N GLN A 37 8.66 13.77 -16.74
CA GLN A 37 10.12 13.61 -16.80
C GLN A 37 10.59 12.26 -16.24
N ALA A 38 9.67 11.43 -15.74
CA ALA A 38 9.98 10.12 -15.21
C ALA A 38 10.50 9.16 -16.30
N PRO A 39 11.44 8.26 -15.96
CA PRO A 39 11.86 7.22 -16.88
C PRO A 39 10.67 6.29 -17.20
N LYS A 40 10.59 5.87 -18.46
CA LYS A 40 9.60 4.91 -18.94
C LYS A 40 10.26 3.54 -19.10
N ILE A 41 9.64 2.51 -18.56
CA ILE A 41 10.09 1.13 -18.74
C ILE A 41 9.42 0.56 -19.99
N SER A 42 10.22 0.18 -20.99
CA SER A 42 9.76 -0.50 -22.21
C SER A 42 10.27 -1.94 -22.33
N SER A 43 11.23 -2.34 -21.51
CA SER A 43 11.84 -3.66 -21.52
C SER A 43 12.34 -4.07 -20.14
N SER A 44 12.55 -5.38 -19.94
CA SER A 44 13.21 -5.91 -18.74
C SER A 44 14.63 -5.37 -18.56
N VAL A 45 15.34 -5.10 -19.67
CA VAL A 45 16.68 -4.51 -19.66
C VAL A 45 16.66 -3.12 -19.04
N ASN A 46 15.72 -2.25 -19.44
CA ASN A 46 15.59 -0.92 -18.83
C ASN A 46 15.21 -1.00 -17.34
N ALA A 47 14.39 -1.98 -16.95
CA ALA A 47 14.06 -2.19 -15.55
C ALA A 47 15.29 -2.62 -14.73
N ALA A 48 16.07 -3.57 -15.26
CA ALA A 48 17.29 -4.05 -14.63
C ALA A 48 18.35 -2.95 -14.49
N GLU A 49 18.54 -2.13 -15.53
CA GLU A 49 19.47 -1.00 -15.51
C GLU A 49 19.04 0.05 -14.47
N LEU A 50 17.77 0.43 -14.45
CA LEU A 50 17.23 1.35 -13.44
C LEU A 50 17.44 0.82 -12.01
N LEU A 51 17.10 -0.45 -11.79
CA LEU A 51 17.26 -1.09 -10.48
C LEU A 51 18.73 -1.15 -10.08
N TYR A 52 19.62 -1.56 -10.99
CA TYR A 52 21.05 -1.60 -10.73
C TYR A 52 21.57 -0.22 -10.35
N ASN A 53 21.26 0.82 -11.13
CA ASN A 53 21.74 2.19 -10.90
C ASN A 53 21.24 2.80 -9.59
N THR A 54 20.08 2.37 -9.10
CA THR A 54 19.47 2.87 -7.85
C THR A 54 19.73 1.97 -6.64
N TRP A 55 20.30 0.78 -6.85
CA TRP A 55 20.64 -0.13 -5.76
C TRP A 55 21.85 0.38 -4.99
N ASN A 56 21.84 0.18 -3.68
CA ASN A 56 23.01 0.42 -2.84
C ASN A 56 24.11 -0.58 -3.22
N LYS A 57 25.20 -0.08 -3.81
CA LYS A 57 26.31 -0.91 -4.30
C LYS A 57 27.04 -1.63 -3.18
N ASP A 58 27.07 -1.05 -1.98
CA ASP A 58 27.72 -1.64 -0.81
C ASP A 58 26.93 -2.85 -0.25
N GLN A 59 25.65 -2.98 -0.62
CA GLN A 59 24.80 -4.10 -0.21
C GLN A 59 24.71 -5.20 -1.27
N ILE A 60 25.08 -4.91 -2.52
CA ILE A 60 25.13 -5.93 -3.59
C ILE A 60 26.18 -6.98 -3.20
N GLY A 61 25.77 -8.25 -3.20
CA GLY A 61 26.60 -9.41 -2.86
C GLY A 61 26.74 -9.69 -1.36
N LEU A 62 26.33 -8.74 -0.51
CA LEU A 62 26.40 -8.87 0.95
C LEU A 62 25.19 -9.62 1.51
N GLN A 63 24.00 -9.19 1.11
CA GLN A 63 22.74 -9.72 1.65
C GLN A 63 21.60 -9.62 0.64
N GLU A 64 20.59 -10.48 0.80
CA GLU A 64 19.42 -10.44 -0.06
C GLU A 64 18.58 -9.18 0.17
N THR A 65 17.95 -8.68 -0.88
CA THR A 65 17.11 -7.48 -0.79
C THR A 65 15.97 -7.56 -1.81
N PHE A 66 14.77 -7.15 -1.39
CA PHE A 66 13.59 -7.15 -2.23
C PHE A 66 13.05 -5.73 -2.42
N LYS A 67 12.86 -5.32 -3.67
CA LYS A 67 12.35 -4.01 -4.04
C LYS A 67 11.13 -4.13 -4.95
N VAL A 68 10.30 -3.10 -4.93
CA VAL A 68 9.19 -2.91 -5.87
C VAL A 68 9.38 -1.59 -6.63
N VAL A 69 9.31 -1.66 -7.96
CA VAL A 69 9.19 -0.48 -8.82
C VAL A 69 7.71 -0.22 -9.05
N LEU A 70 7.28 0.99 -8.76
CA LEU A 70 5.91 1.45 -8.85
C LEU A 70 5.69 2.20 -10.17
N LEU A 71 4.73 1.78 -10.98
CA LEU A 71 4.51 2.32 -12.32
C LEU A 71 3.11 2.92 -12.48
N ASN A 72 2.98 3.91 -13.37
CA ASN A 72 1.68 4.36 -13.88
C ASN A 72 1.25 3.58 -15.14
N ASN A 73 0.06 3.86 -15.66
CA ASN A 73 -0.48 3.20 -16.86
C ASN A 73 0.37 3.39 -18.15
N ALA A 74 1.24 4.40 -18.18
CA ALA A 74 2.17 4.63 -19.29
C ALA A 74 3.53 3.94 -19.07
N ASN A 75 3.63 3.04 -18.09
CA ASN A 75 4.86 2.40 -17.60
C ASN A 75 5.94 3.39 -17.18
N LYS A 76 5.56 4.59 -16.73
CA LYS A 76 6.50 5.55 -16.14
C LYS A 76 6.68 5.28 -14.65
N VAL A 77 7.92 5.39 -14.20
CA VAL A 77 8.31 5.11 -12.82
C VAL A 77 7.82 6.21 -11.89
N LYS A 78 6.97 5.81 -10.94
CA LYS A 78 6.47 6.67 -9.85
C LYS A 78 7.43 6.64 -8.66
N GLY A 79 8.14 5.54 -8.45
CA GLY A 79 9.11 5.37 -7.39
C GLY A 79 9.61 3.93 -7.27
N ILE A 80 10.61 3.74 -6.42
CA ILE A 80 11.15 2.43 -6.04
C ILE A 80 11.07 2.37 -4.52
N PHE A 81 10.56 1.25 -3.99
CA PHE A 81 10.47 1.01 -2.56
C PHE A 81 11.20 -0.29 -2.21
N GLU A 82 12.10 -0.23 -1.24
CA GLU A 82 12.71 -1.41 -0.65
C GLU A 82 11.73 -2.00 0.36
N VAL A 83 11.23 -3.19 0.04
CA VAL A 83 10.21 -3.85 0.85
C VAL A 83 10.86 -4.58 2.02
N SER A 84 12.01 -5.19 1.77
CA SER A 84 12.74 -5.94 2.78
C SER A 84 14.22 -6.06 2.45
N THR A 85 14.99 -6.17 3.52
CA THR A 85 16.41 -6.50 3.51
C THR A 85 16.57 -7.76 4.35
N GLY A 86 17.19 -8.79 3.79
CA GLY A 86 17.36 -10.10 4.42
C GLY A 86 18.78 -10.37 4.87
N GLY A 87 19.04 -11.63 5.20
CA GLY A 87 20.38 -12.13 5.46
C GLY A 87 21.00 -12.75 4.21
N ILE A 88 21.87 -13.74 4.42
CA ILE A 88 22.57 -14.47 3.35
C ILE A 88 21.65 -15.49 2.66
N THR A 89 20.68 -16.05 3.38
CA THR A 89 19.89 -17.21 2.94
C THR A 89 18.41 -16.89 2.69
N GLY A 90 18.04 -15.62 2.66
CA GLY A 90 16.64 -15.23 2.46
C GLY A 90 16.31 -13.81 2.93
N THR A 91 15.27 -13.25 2.32
CA THR A 91 14.54 -12.08 2.81
C THR A 91 13.03 -12.36 2.87
N LEU A 92 12.34 -11.82 3.88
CA LEU A 92 10.90 -12.00 4.06
C LEU A 92 10.14 -10.80 3.52
N VAL A 93 9.09 -11.05 2.75
CA VAL A 93 8.23 -10.02 2.17
C VAL A 93 6.85 -10.06 2.82
N ASP A 94 6.50 -9.01 3.58
CA ASP A 94 5.14 -8.84 4.10
C ASP A 94 4.23 -8.27 3.01
N LEU A 95 3.30 -9.09 2.52
CA LEU A 95 2.36 -8.71 1.47
C LEU A 95 1.46 -7.54 1.88
N ARG A 96 1.13 -7.39 3.17
CA ARG A 96 0.29 -6.28 3.65
C ARG A 96 1.01 -4.95 3.48
N ILE A 97 2.31 -4.91 3.80
CA ILE A 97 3.14 -3.73 3.60
C ILE A 97 3.32 -3.46 2.11
N LEU A 98 3.65 -4.49 1.33
CA LEU A 98 3.79 -4.38 -0.13
C LEU A 98 2.53 -3.78 -0.78
N PHE A 99 1.36 -4.37 -0.51
CA PHE A 99 0.11 -3.87 -1.07
C PHE A 99 -0.31 -2.52 -0.49
N ALA A 100 -0.03 -2.24 0.79
CA ALA A 100 -0.26 -0.90 1.33
C ALA A 100 0.51 0.17 0.56
N VAL A 101 1.77 -0.09 0.19
CA VAL A 101 2.59 0.82 -0.64
C VAL A 101 2.04 0.90 -2.07
N ILE A 102 1.71 -0.22 -2.70
CA ILE A 102 1.17 -0.24 -4.07
C ILE A 102 -0.14 0.54 -4.17
N LEU A 103 -1.07 0.29 -3.24
CA LEU A 103 -2.38 0.92 -3.21
C LEU A 103 -2.29 2.40 -2.83
N LYS A 104 -1.53 2.75 -1.78
CA LYS A 104 -1.35 4.15 -1.36
C LYS A 104 -0.62 4.98 -2.40
N SER A 105 0.27 4.36 -3.18
CA SER A 105 0.95 5.02 -4.28
C SER A 105 0.09 5.12 -5.55
N LEU A 106 -1.12 4.56 -5.60
CA LEU A 106 -1.99 4.53 -6.79
C LEU A 106 -1.26 4.00 -8.04
N SER A 107 -0.50 2.92 -7.89
CA SER A 107 0.26 2.32 -8.99
C SER A 107 -0.65 1.45 -9.85
N CYS A 108 -0.48 1.51 -11.18
CA CYS A 108 -1.26 0.73 -12.14
C CYS A 108 -0.59 -0.62 -12.44
N SER A 109 0.74 -0.66 -12.35
CA SER A 109 1.55 -1.85 -12.52
C SER A 109 2.78 -1.77 -11.62
N VAL A 110 3.41 -2.91 -11.39
CA VAL A 110 4.61 -3.02 -10.54
C VAL A 110 5.62 -3.97 -11.16
N ILE A 111 6.89 -3.77 -10.84
CA ILE A 111 7.97 -4.73 -11.09
C ILE A 111 8.54 -5.14 -9.74
N LEU A 112 8.56 -6.44 -9.47
CA LEU A 112 9.16 -7.00 -8.28
C LEU A 112 10.60 -7.39 -8.61
N ALA A 113 11.53 -7.05 -7.73
CA ALA A 113 12.94 -7.30 -7.92
C ALA A 113 13.52 -7.92 -6.65
N HIS A 114 14.08 -9.11 -6.79
CA HIS A 114 14.80 -9.80 -5.72
C HIS A 114 16.26 -9.89 -6.13
N TYR A 115 17.12 -9.23 -5.38
CA TYR A 115 18.55 -9.43 -5.50
C TYR A 115 18.94 -10.63 -4.63
N VAL A 116 19.51 -11.63 -5.28
CA VAL A 116 20.11 -12.81 -4.68
C VAL A 116 21.62 -12.75 -4.97
N LYS A 117 22.41 -13.19 -4.00
CA LYS A 117 23.88 -13.24 -4.11
C LYS A 117 24.35 -14.13 -5.26
#